data_AF-A0A520EE32-F1
#
_entry.id   AF-A0A520EE32-F1
#
_cell.length_a   1.000
_cell.length_b   1.000
_cell.length_c   1.000
_cell.angle_alpha   90.00
_cell.angle_beta   90.00
_cell.angle_gamma   90.00
#
_symmetry.space_group_name_H-M   'P 1'
#
loop_
_entity.id
_entity.type
_entity.pdbx_description
1 polymer ?
#
loop_
_entity_poly.entity_id
_entity_poly.type
_entity_poly.pdbx_seq_one_letter_code
_entity_poly.pdbx_strand_id
1 'polypeptide(L)' 'FKSSAQGLITLATYGVGMLIGFAVAGKISDAYKSAEGVMDWKMIWIIPAGIALVVFILFALVFNDKSKAAEAETI' A
#
# COMPACT_ATOMS: atom_id res chain seq x y z
N PHE A 1 24.31 -8.99 5.31
CA PHE A 1 22.97 -8.78 5.90
C PHE A 1 22.11 -7.70 5.24
N LYS A 2 22.65 -6.61 4.64
CA LYS A 2 21.84 -5.60 3.93
C LYS A 2 21.22 -6.09 2.60
N SER A 3 21.89 -7.03 1.90
CA SER A 3 21.46 -7.54 0.59
C SER A 3 20.19 -8.41 0.63
N SER A 4 20.02 -9.28 1.63
CA SER A 4 18.86 -10.19 1.71
C SER A 4 17.53 -9.48 1.98
N ALA A 5 17.56 -8.38 2.74
CA ALA A 5 16.35 -7.59 3.02
C ALA A 5 15.80 -6.88 1.78
N GLN A 6 16.68 -6.39 0.90
CA GLN A 6 16.28 -5.73 -0.35
C GLN A 6 15.58 -6.68 -1.32
N GLY A 7 16.04 -7.94 -1.40
CA GLY A 7 15.38 -8.99 -2.17
C GLY A 7 14.01 -9.36 -1.62
N LEU A 8 13.87 -9.47 -0.29
CA LEU A 8 12.60 -9.77 0.36
C LEU A 8 11.56 -8.66 0.17
N ILE A 9 11.96 -7.38 0.28
CA ILE A 9 11.08 -6.24 0.01
C ILE A 9 10.60 -6.24 -1.44
N THR A 10 11.52 -6.52 -2.38
CA THR A 10 11.18 -6.63 -3.80
C THR A 10 10.17 -7.75 -4.04
N LEU A 11 10.38 -8.93 -3.45
CA LEU A 11 9.45 -10.06 -3.56
C LEU A 11 8.08 -9.74 -2.93
N ALA A 12 8.07 -9.06 -1.79
CA ALA A 12 6.82 -8.65 -1.14
C ALA A 12 6.06 -7.62 -1.98
N THR A 13 6.74 -6.66 -2.59
CA THR A 13 6.11 -5.54 -3.33
C THR A 13 5.73 -5.92 -4.76
N TYR A 14 6.69 -6.45 -5.52
CA TYR A 14 6.52 -6.77 -6.95
C TYR A 14 6.25 -8.24 -7.23
N GLY A 15 6.50 -9.13 -6.27
CA GLY A 15 6.05 -10.51 -6.35
C GLY A 15 4.62 -10.64 -5.81
N VAL A 16 4.50 -11.06 -4.56
CA VAL A 16 3.21 -11.42 -3.96
C VAL A 16 2.25 -10.23 -3.90
N GLY A 17 2.73 -9.06 -3.51
CA GLY A 17 1.92 -7.84 -3.44
C GLY A 17 1.29 -7.47 -4.78
N MET A 18 2.04 -7.58 -5.87
CA MET A 18 1.52 -7.30 -7.22
C MET A 18 0.49 -8.34 -7.67
N LEU A 19 0.72 -9.63 -7.40
CA LEU A 19 -0.25 -10.69 -7.73
C LEU A 19 -1.60 -10.45 -7.03
N ILE A 20 -1.56 -10.13 -5.74
CA ILE A 20 -2.77 -9.77 -4.98
C ILE A 20 -3.38 -8.48 -5.54
N GLY A 21 -2.55 -7.47 -5.80
CA GLY A 21 -2.97 -6.17 -6.35
C GLY A 21 -3.70 -6.32 -7.67
N PHE A 22 -3.19 -7.12 -8.60
CA PHE A 22 -3.84 -7.39 -9.89
C PHE A 22 -5.12 -8.20 -9.74
N ALA A 23 -5.15 -9.20 -8.86
CA ALA A 23 -6.37 -9.96 -8.59
C ALA A 23 -7.49 -9.06 -8.03
N VAL A 24 -7.15 -8.14 -7.12
CA VAL A 24 -8.09 -7.17 -6.54
C VAL A 24 -8.49 -6.12 -7.56
N ALA A 25 -7.54 -5.56 -8.32
CA ALA A 25 -7.81 -4.57 -9.36
C ALA A 25 -8.72 -5.11 -10.47
N GLY A 26 -8.56 -6.38 -10.87
CA GLY A 26 -9.46 -7.06 -11.80
C GLY A 26 -10.89 -7.12 -11.27
N LYS A 27 -11.06 -7.61 -10.03
CA LYS A 27 -12.39 -7.68 -9.39
C LYS A 27 -13.05 -6.31 -9.25
N ILE A 28 -12.29 -5.28 -8.89
CA ILE A 28 -12.79 -3.91 -8.79
C ILE A 28 -13.21 -3.41 -10.17
N SER A 29 -12.34 -3.57 -11.18
CA SER A 29 -12.63 -3.10 -12.55
C SER A 29 -13.89 -3.76 -13.12
N ASP A 30 -14.08 -5.06 -12.87
CA ASP A 30 -15.29 -5.78 -13.30
C ASP A 30 -16.55 -5.32 -12.54
N ALA A 31 -16.43 -5.04 -11.24
CA ALA A 31 -17.55 -4.59 -10.42
C ALA A 31 -18.03 -3.17 -10.77
N TYR A 32 -17.12 -2.31 -11.25
CA TYR A 32 -17.42 -0.93 -11.65
C TYR A 32 -17.55 -0.75 -13.17
N LYS A 33 -17.70 -1.86 -13.90
CA LYS A 33 -18.09 -1.86 -15.31
C LYS A 33 -19.61 -1.88 -15.40
N SER A 34 -20.19 -0.85 -16.02
CA SER A 34 -21.62 -0.81 -16.31
C SER A 34 -22.02 -1.88 -17.34
N ALA A 35 -23.32 -2.22 -17.39
CA ALA A 35 -23.87 -3.15 -18.37
C ALA A 35 -23.65 -2.69 -19.83
N GLU A 36 -23.47 -1.38 -20.05
CA GLU A 36 -23.18 -0.76 -21.35
C GLU A 36 -21.67 -0.73 -21.67
N GLY A 37 -20.82 -1.27 -20.78
CA GLY A 37 -19.38 -1.35 -20.96
C GLY A 37 -18.61 -0.09 -20.54
N VAL A 38 -19.29 0.94 -20.03
CA VAL A 38 -18.66 2.15 -19.47
C VAL A 38 -18.04 1.83 -18.12
N MET A 39 -16.77 2.18 -17.94
CA MET A 39 -16.01 1.98 -16.69
C MET A 39 -16.11 3.21 -15.79
N ASP A 40 -16.47 3.03 -14.51
CA ASP A 40 -16.37 4.10 -13.51
C ASP A 40 -14.94 4.21 -12.96
N TRP A 41 -14.10 4.95 -13.69
CA TRP A 41 -12.71 5.20 -13.32
C TRP A 41 -12.57 5.87 -11.96
N LYS A 42 -13.49 6.75 -11.57
CA LYS A 42 -13.41 7.46 -10.29
C LYS A 42 -13.46 6.46 -9.13
N MET A 43 -14.41 5.54 -9.16
CA MET A 43 -14.54 4.53 -8.11
C MET A 43 -13.37 3.54 -8.12
N ILE A 44 -12.89 3.15 -9.30
CA ILE A 44 -11.71 2.28 -9.45
C ILE A 44 -10.48 2.89 -8.77
N TRP A 45 -10.25 4.20 -8.90
CA TRP A 45 -9.11 4.89 -8.30
C TRP A 45 -9.30 5.29 -6.83
N ILE A 46 -10.53 5.54 -6.38
CA ILE A 46 -10.82 5.88 -4.99
C ILE A 46 -10.51 4.70 -4.04
N ILE A 47 -10.72 3.46 -4.47
CA ILE A 47 -10.47 2.29 -3.63
C ILE A 47 -8.99 2.15 -3.22
N PRO A 48 -8.00 2.12 -4.14
CA PRO A 48 -6.59 2.08 -3.74
C PRO A 48 -6.16 3.35 -2.99
N ALA A 49 -6.73 4.52 -3.30
CA ALA A 49 -6.48 5.73 -2.52
C ALA A 49 -6.95 5.58 -1.06
N GLY A 50 -8.11 4.95 -0.83
CA GLY A 50 -8.60 4.62 0.50
C GLY A 50 -7.69 3.66 1.25
N ILE A 51 -7.18 2.61 0.59
CA ILE A 51 -6.20 1.67 1.18
C ILE A 51 -4.93 2.43 1.59
N ALA A 52 -4.41 3.28 0.72
CA ALA A 52 -3.23 4.09 1.02
C ALA A 52 -3.45 5.03 2.20
N LEU A 53 -4.63 5.66 2.31
CA LEU A 53 -4.98 6.52 3.44
C LEU A 53 -5.06 5.72 4.76
N VAL A 54 -5.63 4.52 4.75
CA VAL A 54 -5.67 3.65 5.94
C VAL A 54 -4.25 3.26 6.37
N VAL A 55 -3.40 2.85 5.43
CA VAL A 55 -2.00 2.53 5.70
C VAL A 55 -1.25 3.75 6.26
N PHE A 56 -1.50 4.94 5.70
CA PHE A 56 -0.93 6.19 6.20
C PHE A 56 -1.34 6.49 7.64
N ILE A 57 -2.63 6.36 7.98
CA ILE A 57 -3.11 6.57 9.35
C ILE A 57 -2.49 5.54 10.31
N LEU A 58 -2.47 4.26 9.93
CA LEU A 58 -1.84 3.21 10.74
C LEU A 58 -0.36 3.51 10.97
N PHE A 59 0.35 3.91 9.92
CA PHE A 59 1.74 4.32 10.03
C PHE A 59 1.88 5.53 10.96
N ALA A 60 1.11 6.59 10.78
CA ALA A 60 1.18 7.79 11.62
C ALA A 60 0.93 7.52 13.11
N LEU A 61 0.06 6.55 13.44
CA LEU A 61 -0.26 6.19 14.82
C LEU A 61 0.73 5.19 15.45
N VAL A 62 1.21 4.22 14.68
CA VAL A 62 2.06 3.12 15.18
C VAL A 62 3.56 3.43 15.05
N PHE A 63 3.93 4.31 14.12
CA PHE A 63 5.33 4.64 13.88
C PHE A 63 5.93 5.37 15.08
N ASN A 64 6.93 4.74 15.69
CA ASN A 64 7.66 5.27 16.83
C ASN A 64 9.13 5.47 16.43
N ASP A 65 9.50 6.73 16.23
CA ASP A 65 10.87 7.10 15.90
C ASP A 65 11.76 7.06 17.14
N LYS A 66 12.52 5.97 17.28
CA LYS A 66 13.45 5.77 18.39
C LYS A 66 14.75 6.59 18.28
N SER A 67 15.00 7.27 17.16
CA SER A 67 16.21 8.10 17.00
C SER A 67 16.14 9.40 17.78
N LYS A 68 14.93 9.95 17.96
CA LYS A 68 14.71 11.23 18.67
C LYS A 68 14.97 11.17 20.18
N ALA A 69 14.88 9.99 20.79
CA ALA A 69 15.10 9.83 22.23
C ALA A 69 16.58 9.89 22.63
N ALA A 70 17.49 9.48 21.74
CA ALA A 70 18.92 9.42 22.03
C ALA A 70 19.62 10.79 22.00
N GLU A 71 19.07 11.77 21.26
CA GLU A 71 19.65 13.11 21.12
C GLU A 71 19.28 14.04 22.30
N ALA A 72 18.19 13.73 23.01
CA ALA A 72 17.75 14.47 24.20
C ALA A 72 18.45 14.05 25.50
N GLU A 73 19.08 12.87 25.53
CA GLU A 73 19.84 12.36 26.70
C GLU A 73 21.32 12.82 26.69
N THR A 74 21.76 13.44 25.59
CA THR A 74 23.13 13.92 25.39
C THR A 74 23.27 15.44 25.57
N ILE A 75 22.22 16.15 25.99
CA ILE A 75 22.24 17.59 26.34
C ILE A 75 22.15 17.75 27.87
#